data_AF-A0AA38FEZ1-F1
#
_entry.id   AF-A0AA38FEZ1-F1
#
_cell.length_a   1.000
_cell.length_b   1.000
_cell.length_c   1.000
_cell.angle_alpha   90.00
_cell.angle_beta   90.00
_cell.angle_gamma   90.00
#
_symmetry.space_group_name_H-M   'P 1'
#
loop_
_entity.id
_entity.type
_entity.pdbx_description
1 polymer ?
#
loop_
_entity_poly.entity_id
_entity_poly.type
_entity_poly.pdbx_seq_one_letter_code
_entity_poly.pdbx_strand_id
1 'polypeptide(L)'
;LILNISQMMKGKKTFGWCSEGKESFEGIKRAIAKTPVLACPDFRKDFIIYCYATDNTLVDVLTQEDSNEHEIPIAFMSYILKDHELKYTMMETFFCS
;
A
#
# COMPACT_ATOMS: atom_id res chain seq x y z
N LEU A 1 2.59 0.84 9.05
CA LEU A 1 2.26 -0.60 8.92
C LEU A 1 3.29 -1.34 8.06
N ILE A 2 3.52 -0.95 6.79
CA ILE A 2 4.47 -1.67 5.92
C ILE A 2 5.95 -1.44 6.26
N LEU A 3 6.32 -0.27 6.79
CA LEU A 3 7.69 0.04 7.24
C LEU A 3 8.20 -0.95 8.27
N ASN A 4 7.40 -1.23 9.30
CA ASN A 4 7.78 -2.12 10.40
C ASN A 4 8.09 -3.53 9.88
N ILE A 5 7.29 -4.02 8.94
CA ILE A 5 7.48 -5.34 8.32
C ILE A 5 8.72 -5.33 7.41
N SER A 6 8.91 -4.27 6.62
CA SER A 6 10.09 -4.14 5.75
C SER A 6 11.40 -4.06 6.52
N GLN A 7 11.42 -3.38 7.67
CA GLN A 7 12.59 -3.32 8.54
C GLN A 7 13.03 -4.70 9.02
N MET A 8 12.09 -5.64 9.24
CA MET A 8 12.41 -7.03 9.59
C MET A 8 13.08 -7.80 8.45
N MET A 9 12.95 -7.32 7.21
CA MET A 9 13.50 -7.93 6.00
C MET A 9 14.77 -7.22 5.50
N LYS A 10 15.18 -6.10 6.10
CA LYS A 10 16.36 -5.33 5.68
C LYS A 10 17.68 -5.99 6.14
N GLY A 11 18.57 -6.25 5.18
CA GLY A 11 19.96 -6.70 5.41
C GLY A 11 20.15 -8.21 5.38
N LYS A 12 21.38 -8.68 5.69
CA LYS A 12 21.73 -10.11 5.79
C LYS A 12 21.32 -10.75 7.14
N LYS A 13 20.51 -10.07 7.94
CA LYS A 13 20.05 -10.60 9.23
C LYS A 13 19.00 -11.67 8.99
N THR A 14 19.01 -12.71 9.81
CA THR A 14 17.94 -13.71 9.85
C THR A 14 16.63 -13.00 10.19
N PHE A 15 15.61 -13.19 9.35
CA PHE A 15 14.26 -12.72 9.60
C PHE A 15 13.81 -13.14 11.01
N GLY A 16 13.38 -12.18 11.82
CA GLY A 16 12.95 -12.41 13.19
C GLY A 16 11.68 -11.63 13.50
N TRP A 17 10.64 -12.32 13.98
CA TRP A 17 9.40 -11.70 14.43
C TRP A 17 9.65 -10.83 15.67
N CYS A 18 9.68 -9.51 15.51
CA CYS A 18 9.49 -8.58 16.63
C CYS A 18 7.99 -8.39 16.91
N SER A 19 7.66 -7.97 18.14
CA SER A 19 6.29 -7.75 18.58
C SER A 19 5.55 -6.75 17.69
N GLU A 20 6.21 -5.63 17.36
CA GLU A 20 5.68 -4.53 16.56
C GLU A 20 5.43 -4.94 15.10
N GLY A 21 6.35 -5.75 14.55
CA GLY A 21 6.25 -6.28 13.20
C GLY A 21 5.13 -7.31 13.06
N LYS A 22 4.97 -8.18 14.06
CA LYS A 22 3.87 -9.15 14.13
C LYS A 22 2.53 -8.45 14.25
N GLU A 23 2.41 -7.46 15.13
CA GLU A 23 1.19 -6.66 15.26
C GLU A 23 0.84 -5.94 13.96
N SER A 24 1.83 -5.33 13.31
CA SER A 24 1.63 -4.65 12.02
C SER A 24 1.16 -5.62 10.93
N PHE A 25 1.74 -6.81 10.86
CA PHE A 25 1.34 -7.84 9.90
C PHE A 25 -0.08 -8.35 10.14
N GLU A 26 -0.45 -8.60 11.40
CA GLU A 26 -1.82 -8.99 11.76
C GLU A 26 -2.82 -7.85 11.51
N GLY A 27 -2.42 -6.59 11.71
CA GLY A 27 -3.21 -5.42 11.33
C GLY A 27 -3.52 -5.38 9.83
N ILE A 28 -2.50 -5.63 8.99
CA ILE A 28 -2.68 -5.70 7.53
C ILE A 28 -3.59 -6.87 7.14
N LYS A 29 -3.41 -8.06 7.74
CA LYS A 29 -4.32 -9.20 7.48
C LYS A 29 -5.77 -8.86 7.79
N ARG A 30 -6.03 -8.20 8.92
CA ARG A 30 -7.38 -7.77 9.29
C ARG A 30 -7.92 -6.73 8.33
N ALA A 31 -7.09 -5.78 7.89
CA ALA A 31 -7.49 -4.79 6.89
C ALA A 31 -7.89 -5.46 5.57
N ILE A 32 -7.04 -6.34 5.04
CA ILE A 32 -7.31 -7.10 3.81
C ILE A 32 -8.54 -7.98 3.96
N ALA A 33 -8.72 -8.66 5.10
CA ALA A 33 -9.86 -9.53 5.35
C ALA A 33 -11.19 -8.79 5.53
N LYS A 34 -11.14 -7.51 5.93
CA LYS A 34 -12.33 -6.66 6.12
C LYS A 34 -12.73 -5.92 4.83
N THR A 35 -11.79 -5.69 3.94
CA THR A 35 -12.04 -5.10 2.62
C THR A 35 -12.85 -6.09 1.76
N PRO A 36 -13.81 -5.63 0.93
CA PRO A 36 -14.42 -6.48 -0.08
C PRO A 36 -13.36 -7.17 -0.94
N VAL A 37 -13.62 -8.41 -1.33
CA VAL A 37 -12.73 -9.22 -2.18
C VAL A 37 -12.26 -8.37 -3.37
N LEU A 38 -10.95 -8.32 -3.60
CA LEU A 38 -10.39 -7.61 -4.75
C LEU A 38 -11.09 -8.06 -6.02
N ALA A 39 -11.70 -7.12 -6.73
CA ALA A 39 -12.40 -7.42 -7.96
C ALA A 39 -11.43 -7.46 -9.13
N CYS A 40 -11.79 -8.23 -10.16
CA CYS A 40 -11.03 -8.22 -11.41
C CYS A 40 -11.23 -6.87 -12.11
N PRO A 41 -10.17 -6.27 -12.66
CA PRO A 41 -10.27 -5.00 -13.38
C PRO A 41 -11.15 -5.15 -14.62
N ASP A 42 -12.05 -4.18 -14.83
CA ASP A 42 -12.71 -3.97 -16.12
C ASP A 42 -12.05 -2.80 -16.84
N PHE A 43 -11.20 -3.11 -17.82
CA PHE A 43 -10.46 -2.10 -18.59
C PHE A 43 -11.34 -1.21 -19.49
N ARG A 44 -12.66 -1.45 -19.52
CA ARG A 44 -13.63 -0.59 -20.22
C ARG A 44 -14.20 0.51 -19.32
N LYS A 45 -13.99 0.41 -18.01
CA LYS A 45 -14.42 1.40 -17.03
C LYS A 45 -13.25 2.25 -16.57
N ASP A 46 -13.56 3.44 -16.09
CA ASP A 46 -12.57 4.32 -15.49
C ASP A 46 -12.03 3.70 -14.19
N PHE A 47 -10.76 4.01 -13.91
CA PHE A 47 -10.11 3.67 -12.65
C PHE A 47 -10.05 4.90 -11.76
N ILE A 48 -10.28 4.70 -10.47
CA ILE A 48 -10.11 5.72 -9.45
C ILE A 48 -8.90 5.33 -8.61
N ILE A 49 -7.99 6.27 -8.39
CA ILE A 49 -6.79 6.03 -7.60
C ILE A 49 -6.77 6.95 -6.37
N TYR A 50 -6.62 6.36 -5.20
CA TYR A 50 -6.45 7.06 -3.94
C TYR A 50 -5.01 6.91 -3.49
N CYS A 51 -4.26 7.99 -3.55
CA CYS A 51 -2.87 8.03 -3.16
C CYS A 51 -2.71 8.65 -1.77
N TYR A 52 -1.88 8.05 -0.94
CA TYR A 52 -1.50 8.57 0.37
C TYR A 52 0.00 8.41 0.58
N ALA A 53 0.68 9.52 0.85
CA ALA A 53 2.11 9.54 1.14
C ALA A 53 2.36 9.90 2.61
N THR A 54 3.36 9.24 3.20
CA THR A 54 4.02 9.63 4.44
C THR A 54 5.47 9.96 4.15
N ASP A 55 6.20 10.44 5.15
CA ASP A 55 7.62 10.78 5.02
C ASP A 55 8.50 9.64 4.52
N ASN A 56 8.05 8.37 4.63
CA ASN A 56 8.86 7.21 4.25
C ASN A 56 8.12 6.20 3.34
N THR A 57 6.84 6.41 3.06
CA THR A 57 6.05 5.47 2.26
C THR A 57 5.06 6.16 1.36
N LEU A 58 4.85 5.59 0.19
CA LEU A 58 3.69 5.85 -0.65
C LEU A 58 2.76 4.64 -0.58
N VAL A 59 1.46 4.88 -0.52
CA VAL A 59 0.43 3.83 -0.51
C VAL A 59 -0.69 4.28 -1.40
N ASP A 60 -1.12 3.41 -2.32
CA ASP A 60 -2.18 3.70 -3.26
C ASP A 60 -3.25 2.60 -3.23
N VAL A 61 -4.50 3.00 -3.43
CA VAL A 61 -5.62 2.08 -3.64
C VAL A 61 -6.20 2.35 -5.00
N LEU A 62 -6.23 1.33 -5.85
CA LEU A 62 -6.88 1.36 -7.15
C LEU A 62 -8.28 0.77 -7.00
N THR A 63 -9.30 1.51 -7.41
CA THR A 63 -10.70 1.12 -7.31
C THR A 63 -11.44 1.37 -8.63
N GLN A 64 -12.61 0.75 -8.77
CA GLN A 64 -13.54 0.96 -9.88
C GLN A 64 -14.97 0.90 -9.38
N GLU A 65 -15.91 1.54 -10.07
CA GLU A 65 -17.33 1.37 -9.78
C GLU A 65 -17.85 0.05 -10.35
N ASP A 66 -18.59 -0.70 -9.53
CA ASP A 66 -19.28 -1.92 -9.93
C ASP A 66 -20.54 -1.60 -10.78
N SER A 67 -21.39 -2.59 -11.04
CA SER A 67 -22.66 -2.36 -11.77
C SER A 67 -23.73 -1.64 -10.95
N ASN A 68 -23.54 -1.52 -9.64
CA ASN A 68 -24.46 -0.90 -8.68
C ASN A 68 -23.92 0.45 -8.18
N GLU A 69 -22.95 1.04 -8.89
CA GLU A 69 -22.30 2.31 -8.52
C GLU A 69 -21.58 2.26 -7.15
N HIS A 70 -21.18 1.06 -6.71
CA HIS A 70 -20.33 0.90 -5.55
C HIS A 70 -18.87 0.85 -5.95
N GLU A 71 -18.06 1.65 -5.27
CA GLU A 71 -16.62 1.64 -5.44
C GLU A 71 -16.02 0.36 -4.82
N ILE A 72 -15.41 -0.47 -5.66
CA ILE A 72 -14.78 -1.73 -5.27
C ILE A 72 -13.27 -1.67 -5.52
N PRO A 73 -12.44 -2.17 -4.58
CA PRO A 73 -10.99 -2.18 -4.74
C PRO A 73 -10.56 -3.24 -5.74
N ILE A 74 -9.67 -2.84 -6.65
CA ILE A 74 -9.02 -3.68 -7.66
C ILE A 74 -7.62 -4.09 -7.19
N ALA A 75 -6.87 -3.14 -6.63
CA ALA A 75 -5.51 -3.39 -6.17
C ALA A 75 -5.09 -2.44 -5.05
N PHE A 76 -4.13 -2.90 -4.25
CA PHE A 76 -3.42 -2.08 -3.27
C PHE A 76 -1.95 -2.03 -3.68
N MET A 77 -1.39 -0.83 -3.79
CA MET A 77 0.04 -0.61 -4.01
C MET A 77 0.63 0.01 -2.75
N SER A 78 1.82 -0.41 -2.38
CA SER A 78 2.56 0.25 -1.30
C SER A 78 4.05 0.19 -1.59
N TYR A 79 4.69 1.34 -1.45
CA TYR A 79 6.08 1.56 -1.79
C TYR A 79 6.79 2.22 -0.61
N ILE A 80 8.01 1.76 -0.33
CA ILE A 80 8.86 2.35 0.70
C ILE A 80 9.92 3.16 -0.02
N LEU A 81 9.95 4.45 0.28
CA LEU A 81 10.86 5.39 -0.35
C LEU A 81 12.31 5.03 -0.03
N LYS A 82 13.16 5.09 -1.05
CA LYS A 82 14.61 4.93 -0.95
C LYS A 82 15.25 6.21 -0.46
N ASP A 83 16.48 6.11 0.04
CA ASP A 83 17.19 7.25 0.65
C ASP A 83 17.34 8.48 -0.24
N HIS A 84 17.32 8.33 -1.57
CA HIS A 84 17.32 9.45 -2.50
C HIS A 84 15.94 10.05 -2.72
N GLU A 85 14.88 9.24 -2.71
CA GLU A 85 13.48 9.65 -2.87
C GLU A 85 12.97 10.39 -1.62
N LEU A 86 13.54 10.11 -0.44
CA LEU A 86 13.26 10.86 0.79
C LEU A 86 13.63 12.35 0.73
N LYS A 87 14.40 12.77 -0.27
CA LYS A 87 14.80 14.17 -0.46
C LYS A 87 13.81 14.94 -1.33
N TYR A 88 12.86 14.25 -1.95
CA TYR A 88 11.84 14.87 -2.77
C TYR A 88 10.77 15.53 -1.90
N THR A 89 10.20 16.61 -2.42
CA THR A 89 8.99 17.19 -1.86
C THR A 89 7.83 16.19 -1.98
N MET A 90 6.84 16.28 -1.11
CA MET A 90 5.68 15.38 -1.14
C MET A 90 5.01 15.33 -2.53
N MET A 91 4.94 16.47 -3.22
CA MET A 91 4.39 16.54 -4.59
C MET A 91 5.24 15.77 -5.61
N GLU A 92 6.57 15.89 -5.55
CA GLU A 92 7.49 15.14 -6.41
C GLU A 92 7.41 13.64 -6.13
N THR A 93 7.24 13.23 -4.87
CA THR A 93 7.04 11.83 -4.49
C THR A 93 5.79 11.23 -5.14
N PHE A 94 4.68 11.98 -5.20
CA PHE A 94 3.46 11.51 -5.88
C PHE A 94 3.62 11.39 -7.40
N PHE A 95 4.49 12.19 -8.03
CA PHE A 95 4.62 12.25 -9.49
C PHE A 95 5.74 11.35 -10.05
N CYS A 96 6.81 11.14 -9.30
CA CYS A 96 8.01 10.42 -9.75
C CYS A 96 8.02 8.92 -9.40
N SER A 97 7.06 8.46 -8.60
CA SER A 97 6.92 7.04 -8.20
C SER A 97 6.01 6.29 -9.16
#